data_AF-R6A9M9-F1
#
_entry.id   AF-R6A9M9-F1
#
_cell.length_a   1.000
_cell.length_b   1.000
_cell.length_c   1.000
_cell.angle_alpha   90.00
_cell.angle_beta   90.00
_cell.angle_gamma   90.00
#
_symmetry.space_group_name_H-M   'P 1'
#
loop_
_entity.id
_entity.type
_entity.pdbx_description
1 polymer ?
#
loop_
_entity_poly.entity_id
_entity_poly.type
_entity_poly.pdbx_seq_one_letter_code
_entity_poly.pdbx_strand_id
1 'polypeptide(L)'
;MFMNEYSHTIDAKGRMILPAKFREELGSRFVLAPSLDTCLNIYPKERWDALIARLQKLPFTNRNVRKIMRHLIGRGTEMECDRQGRIPVPASATARGVS
;
A
#
# COMPACT_ATOMS: atom_id res chain seq x y z
N MET A 1 9.28 12.27 3.74
CA MET A 1 8.56 12.62 2.49
C MET A 1 9.10 11.68 1.44
N PHE A 2 8.26 10.78 0.91
CA PHE A 2 8.71 9.80 -0.08
C PHE A 2 8.92 10.46 -1.44
N MET A 3 10.14 10.40 -1.93
CA MET A 3 10.54 10.83 -3.27
C MET A 3 11.55 9.81 -3.81
N ASN A 4 11.73 9.79 -5.13
CA ASN A 4 12.55 8.85 -5.90
C ASN A 4 11.79 7.64 -6.45
N GLU A 5 12.38 7.04 -7.49
CA GLU A 5 11.94 5.84 -8.16
C GLU A 5 12.98 4.73 -7.98
N TYR A 6 12.52 3.50 -7.80
CA TYR A 6 13.37 2.32 -7.63
C TYR A 6 12.80 1.16 -8.44
N SER A 7 13.65 0.52 -9.24
CA SER A 7 13.29 -0.69 -10.00
C SER A 7 13.78 -1.94 -9.27
N HIS A 8 12.86 -2.81 -8.88
CA HIS A 8 13.15 -4.07 -8.20
C HIS A 8 12.39 -5.23 -8.84
N THR A 9 13.06 -6.37 -8.95
CA THR A 9 12.43 -7.62 -9.37
C THR A 9 11.61 -8.21 -8.22
N ILE A 10 10.59 -8.99 -8.59
CA ILE A 10 9.81 -9.78 -7.64
C ILE A 10 10.41 -11.18 -7.60
N ASP A 11 10.70 -11.69 -6.41
CA ASP A 11 11.26 -13.02 -6.23
C ASP A 11 10.24 -14.12 -6.54
N ALA A 12 10.71 -15.38 -6.61
CA ALA A 12 9.85 -16.54 -6.91
C ALA A 12 8.71 -16.76 -5.88
N LYS A 13 8.76 -16.10 -4.72
CA LYS A 13 7.74 -16.16 -3.67
C LYS A 13 6.81 -14.94 -3.68
N GLY A 14 6.89 -14.09 -4.72
CA GLY A 14 6.05 -12.92 -4.86
C GLY A 14 6.45 -11.77 -3.93
N ARG A 15 7.73 -11.66 -3.54
CA ARG A 15 8.20 -10.57 -2.66
C ARG A 15 9.12 -9.60 -3.36
N MET A 16 9.08 -8.34 -2.93
CA MET A 16 9.93 -7.26 -3.41
C MET A 16 10.76 -6.71 -2.24
N ILE A 17 12.00 -6.30 -2.52
CA ILE A 17 12.83 -5.56 -1.55
C ILE A 17 12.30 -4.14 -1.41
N LEU A 18 12.07 -3.70 -0.16
CA LEU A 18 11.76 -2.31 0.13
C LEU A 18 13.08 -1.54 0.37
N PRO A 19 13.37 -0.47 -0.40
CA PRO A 19 14.58 0.34 -0.22
C PRO A 19 14.79 0.77 1.23
N ALA A 20 16.04 0.75 1.69
CA ALA A 20 16.38 1.04 3.09
C ALA A 20 15.83 2.40 3.58
N LYS A 21 15.98 3.44 2.75
CA LYS A 21 15.46 4.79 3.04
C LYS A 21 13.94 4.80 3.27
N PHE A 22 13.19 4.03 2.47
CA PHE A 22 11.75 3.92 2.66
C PHE A 22 11.40 3.13 3.91
N ARG A 23 12.16 2.09 4.26
CA ARG A 23 11.97 1.35 5.53
C ARG A 23 12.16 2.26 6.74
N GLU A 24 13.17 3.13 6.73
CA GLU A 24 13.39 4.12 7.79
C GLU A 24 12.23 5.10 7.92
N GLU A 25 11.73 5.64 6.80
CA GLU A 25 10.61 6.58 6.80
C GLU A 25 9.24 5.94 7.09
N LEU A 26 9.06 4.65 6.78
CA LEU A 26 7.82 3.90 7.03
C LEU A 26 7.70 3.39 8.46
N GLY A 27 8.83 3.18 9.14
CA GLY A 27 8.87 2.55 10.46
C GLY A 27 8.70 1.03 10.42
N SER A 28 8.50 0.43 11.59
CA SER A 28 8.39 -1.03 11.74
C SER A 28 7.10 -1.60 11.14
N ARG A 29 6.00 -0.83 11.20
CA ARG A 29 4.68 -1.20 10.68
C ARG A 29 4.14 -0.13 9.75
N PHE A 30 3.59 -0.58 8.63
CA PHE A 30 3.00 0.28 7.61
C PHE A 30 1.81 -0.44 6.96
N VAL A 31 1.03 0.29 6.16
CA VAL A 31 -0.14 -0.26 5.48
C VAL A 31 0.09 -0.32 3.98
N LEU A 32 -0.11 -1.51 3.40
CA LEU A 32 -0.20 -1.72 1.96
C LEU A 32 -1.68 -1.68 1.55
N ALA A 33 -2.04 -0.87 0.57
CA ALA A 33 -3.41 -0.75 0.07
C ALA A 33 -3.44 -0.66 -1.45
N PRO A 34 -4.51 -1.14 -2.12
CA PRO A 34 -4.64 -0.96 -3.57
C PRO A 34 -4.86 0.50 -3.92
N SER A 35 -4.29 0.95 -5.04
CA SER A 35 -4.66 2.23 -5.63
C SER A 35 -5.98 2.13 -6.40
N LEU A 36 -6.49 3.27 -6.85
CA LEU A 36 -7.54 3.33 -7.86
C LEU A 36 -7.00 2.96 -9.25
N ASP A 37 -5.69 3.12 -9.45
CA ASP A 37 -4.94 2.67 -10.62
C ASP A 37 -4.41 1.23 -10.42
N THR A 38 -3.76 0.67 -11.45
CA THR A 38 -3.14 -0.66 -11.37
C THR A 38 -1.79 -0.60 -10.64
N CYS A 39 -1.82 -0.20 -9.36
CA CYS A 39 -0.65 -0.13 -8.51
C CYS A 39 -1.03 -0.31 -7.02
N LEU A 40 0.00 -0.38 -6.17
CA LEU A 40 -0.14 -0.45 -4.73
C LEU A 40 0.40 0.83 -4.10
N ASN A 41 -0.26 1.26 -3.02
CA ASN A 41 0.21 2.34 -2.17
C ASN A 41 0.73 1.76 -0.86
N ILE A 42 1.80 2.34 -0.34
CA ILE A 42 2.33 2.06 1.00
C ILE A 42 2.22 3.34 1.82
N TYR A 43 1.68 3.23 3.03
CA TYR A 43 1.50 4.35 3.95
C TYR A 43 2.18 4.07 5.29
N PRO A 44 2.92 5.04 5.87
CA PRO A 44 3.18 5.05 7.30
C PRO A 44 1.86 4.96 8.07
N LYS A 45 1.88 4.29 9.24
CA LYS A 45 0.66 4.03 10.02
C LYS A 45 -0.08 5.32 10.37
N GLU A 46 0.62 6.36 10.77
CA GLU A 46 0.04 7.65 11.15
C GLU A 46 -0.66 8.33 9.96
N ARG A 47 -0.06 8.22 8.76
CA ARG A 47 -0.64 8.78 7.53
C ARG A 47 -1.87 8.01 7.10
N TRP A 48 -1.86 6.69 7.24
CA TRP A 48 -3.02 5.86 6.99
C TRP A 48 -4.17 6.24 7.93
N ASP A 49 -3.92 6.33 9.25
CA ASP A 49 -4.95 6.66 10.22
C ASP A 49 -5.57 8.04 9.97
N ALA A 50 -4.75 9.03 9.61
CA ALA A 50 -5.23 10.35 9.22
C ALA A 50 -6.10 10.31 7.95
N LEU A 51 -5.76 9.45 6.97
CA LEU A 51 -6.57 9.24 5.77
C LEU A 51 -7.93 8.61 6.12
N ILE A 52 -7.95 7.57 6.95
CA ILE A 52 -9.18 6.92 7.42
C ILE A 52 -10.07 7.94 8.14
N ALA A 53 -9.51 8.71 9.07
CA ALA A 53 -10.26 9.71 9.82
C ALA A 53 -10.88 10.79 8.90
N ARG A 54 -10.20 11.17 7.81
CA ARG A 54 -10.75 12.09 6.82
C ARG A 54 -11.88 11.46 6.00
N LEU A 55 -11.71 10.22 5.57
CA LEU A 55 -12.72 9.52 4.78
C LEU A 55 -13.99 9.25 5.61
N GLN A 56 -13.86 8.93 6.89
CA GLN A 56 -14.98 8.66 7.78
C GLN A 56 -15.90 9.88 7.99
N LYS A 57 -15.40 11.09 7.75
CA LYS A 57 -16.20 12.33 7.79
C LYS A 57 -17.08 12.52 6.56
N LEU A 58 -16.88 11.74 5.50
CA LEU A 58 -17.67 11.83 4.28
C LEU A 58 -19.04 11.16 4.45
N PRO A 59 -20.11 11.68 3.82
CA PRO A 59 -21.44 11.08 3.93
C PRO A 59 -21.48 9.64 3.41
N PHE A 60 -21.78 8.68 4.30
CA PHE A 60 -21.86 7.26 3.94
C PHE A 60 -23.02 6.95 2.96
N THR A 61 -24.01 7.83 2.84
CA THR A 61 -25.09 7.73 1.84
C THR A 61 -24.57 7.87 0.41
N ASN A 62 -23.41 8.50 0.21
CA ASN A 62 -22.78 8.60 -1.10
C ASN A 62 -22.23 7.24 -1.55
N ARG A 63 -22.76 6.73 -2.67
CA ARG A 63 -22.36 5.44 -3.26
C ARG A 63 -20.86 5.37 -3.59
N ASN A 64 -20.27 6.48 -4.07
CA ASN A 64 -18.87 6.52 -4.45
C ASN A 64 -17.95 6.49 -3.23
N VAL A 65 -18.33 7.17 -2.14
CA VAL A 65 -17.62 7.07 -0.85
C VAL A 65 -17.58 5.62 -0.39
N ARG A 66 -18.72 4.92 -0.37
CA ARG A 66 -18.75 3.50 0.02
C ARG A 66 -17.87 2.61 -0.86
N LYS A 67 -17.85 2.85 -2.17
CA LYS A 67 -16.99 2.11 -3.11
C LYS A 67 -15.51 2.31 -2.79
N ILE A 68 -15.07 3.56 -2.61
CA ILE A 68 -13.67 3.88 -2.30
C ILE A 68 -13.28 3.31 -0.94
N MET A 69 -14.12 3.47 0.09
CA MET A 69 -13.88 2.90 1.41
C MET A 69 -13.67 1.39 1.36
N ARG A 70 -14.56 0.66 0.67
CA ARG A 70 -14.44 -0.80 0.53
C ARG A 70 -13.23 -1.23 -0.28
N HIS A 71 -12.91 -0.50 -1.35
CA HIS A 71 -11.77 -0.82 -2.21
C HIS A 71 -10.44 -0.53 -1.52
N LEU A 72 -10.26 0.68 -1.00
CA LEU A 72 -9.00 1.14 -0.42
C LEU A 72 -8.80 0.57 0.99
N ILE A 73 -9.77 0.78 1.89
CA ILE A 73 -9.64 0.41 3.31
C ILE A 73 -9.93 -1.06 3.51
N GLY A 74 -11.00 -1.58 2.90
CA GLY A 74 -11.38 -2.99 3.02
C GLY A 74 -10.33 -3.96 2.49
N ARG A 75 -9.34 -3.47 1.73
CA ARG A 75 -8.22 -4.24 1.19
C ARG A 75 -6.86 -3.75 1.71
N GLY A 76 -6.84 -2.74 2.58
CA GLY A 76 -5.63 -2.26 3.23
C GLY A 76 -5.17 -3.29 4.26
N THR A 77 -3.89 -3.65 4.25
CA THR A 77 -3.30 -4.64 5.16
C THR A 77 -2.11 -4.02 5.87
N GLU A 78 -2.07 -4.15 7.20
CA GLU A 78 -0.90 -3.77 8.00
C GLU A 78 0.19 -4.83 7.84
N MET A 79 1.43 -4.37 7.66
CA MET A 79 2.55 -5.21 7.27
C MET A 79 3.85 -4.77 7.93
N GLU A 80 4.79 -5.71 7.98
CA GLU A 80 6.17 -5.52 8.40
C GLU A 80 7.09 -6.10 7.33
N CYS A 81 8.33 -5.61 7.27
CA CYS A 81 9.35 -6.23 6.43
C CYS A 81 9.85 -7.54 7.06
N ASP A 82 10.23 -8.51 6.23
CA ASP A 82 11.00 -9.66 6.71
C ASP A 82 12.44 -9.25 7.12
N ARG A 83 13.21 -10.21 7.66
CA ARG A 83 14.62 -9.97 8.07
C ARG A 83 15.53 -9.45 6.95
N GLN A 84 15.15 -9.61 5.68
CA GLN A 84 15.90 -9.13 4.52
C GLN A 84 15.34 -7.80 3.97
N GLY A 85 14.34 -7.19 4.63
CA GLY A 85 13.73 -5.95 4.18
C GLY A 85 12.73 -6.14 3.04
N ARG A 86 12.17 -7.34 2.85
CA ARG A 86 11.20 -7.62 1.78
C ARG A 86 9.76 -7.56 2.27
N ILE A 87 8.86 -7.26 1.33
CA ILE A 87 7.41 -7.31 1.51
C ILE A 87 6.78 -8.22 0.45
N PRO A 88 5.71 -8.98 0.77
CA PRO A 88 4.95 -9.69 -0.24
C PRO A 88 4.13 -8.70 -1.09
N VAL A 89 4.13 -8.92 -2.39
CA VAL A 89 3.37 -8.17 -3.38
C VAL A 89 2.15 -9.02 -3.78
N PRO A 90 0.92 -8.58 -3.47
CA PRO A 90 -0.28 -9.30 -3.88
C PRO A 90 -0.32 -9.53 -5.40
N ALA A 91 -0.60 -10.76 -5.82
CA ALA A 91 -0.67 -11.13 -7.24
C ALA A 91 -1.67 -10.27 -8.06
N SER A 92 -2.70 -9.74 -7.40
CA SER A 92 -3.66 -8.82 -8.03
C SER A 92 -3.03 -7.52 -8.53
N ALA A 93 -1.86 -7.12 -8.02
CA ALA A 93 -1.14 -5.93 -8.45
C ALA A 93 -0.13 -6.19 -9.57
N THR A 94 0.28 -7.45 -9.78
CA THR A 94 1.23 -7.86 -10.83
C THR A 94 0.55 -8.39 -12.09
N ALA A 95 -0.78 -8.52 -12.10
CA ALA A 95 -1.55 -9.16 -13.16
C ALA A 95 -1.70 -8.34 -14.47
N ARG A 96 -1.01 -7.22 -14.64
CA ARG A 96 -0.90 -6.54 -15.94
C ARG A 96 0.57 -6.23 -16.21
N GLY A 97 1.24 -7.21 -16.81
CA GLY A 97 2.51 -6.93 -17.48
C GLY A 97 2.28 -5.79 -18.46
N VAL A 98 3.12 -4.77 -18.35
CA VAL A 98 3.33 -3.80 -19.41
C VAL A 98 3.84 -4.62 -20.61
N SER A 99 2.95 -4.88 -21.56
CA SER A 99 3.29 -5.32 -22.91
C SER A 99 3.73 -4.11 -23.72
#